data_AF-A0AA96M6J5-F1
#
_entry.id   AF-A0AA96M6J5-F1
#
_cell.length_a   1.000
_cell.length_b   1.000
_cell.length_c   1.000
_cell.angle_alpha   90.00
_cell.angle_beta   90.00
_cell.angle_gamma   90.00
#
_symmetry.space_group_name_H-M   'P 1'
#
loop_
_entity.id
_entity.type
_entity.pdbx_description
1 polymer ?
#
loop_
_entity_poly.entity_id
_entity_poly.type
_entity_poly.pdbx_seq_one_letter_code
_entity_poly.pdbx_strand_id
1 'polypeptide(L)'
;MEKNNEVIQTHPLVGWDISTVDSYDALMLRLHYQTPNQLNRDEAEVGQTLWLTTDVARQFISILEAGIAKIESGDYQENEYKRH
;
A
#
# COMPACT_ATOMS: atom_id res chain seq x y z
N MET A 1 29.55 -14.65 -5.39
CA MET A 1 28.31 -14.11 -5.97
C MET A 1 27.69 -13.22 -4.92
N GLU A 2 27.83 -11.90 -5.07
CA GLU A 2 27.14 -10.94 -4.22
C GLU A 2 25.64 -11.10 -4.49
N LYS A 3 24.91 -11.62 -3.51
CA LYS A 3 23.46 -11.48 -3.48
C LYS A 3 23.23 -9.99 -3.27
N ASN A 4 22.93 -9.27 -4.35
CA ASN A 4 22.41 -7.91 -4.28
C ASN A 4 21.19 -7.96 -3.36
N ASN A 5 21.41 -7.59 -2.11
CA ASN A 5 20.38 -7.43 -1.12
C ASN A 5 19.71 -6.11 -1.48
N GLU A 6 18.85 -6.13 -2.51
CA GLU A 6 17.91 -5.07 -2.79
C GLU A 6 16.99 -5.01 -1.57
N VAL A 7 17.46 -4.30 -0.54
CA VAL A 7 16.63 -3.84 0.56
C VAL A 7 15.62 -2.95 -0.13
N ILE A 8 14.43 -3.49 -0.42
CA ILE A 8 13.30 -2.69 -0.84
C ILE A 8 13.14 -1.66 0.26
N GLN A 9 13.48 -0.40 -0.03
CA GLN A 9 13.20 0.70 0.87
C GLN A 9 11.69 0.85 0.89
N THR A 10 11.07 0.09 1.77
CA THR A 10 9.64 0.16 2.01
C THR A 10 9.41 1.36 2.92
N HIS A 11 8.76 2.38 2.39
CA HIS A 11 8.21 3.46 3.21
C HIS A 11 6.86 2.96 3.71
N PRO A 12 6.73 2.50 4.97
CA PRO A 12 5.49 1.93 5.44
C PRO A 12 4.38 2.99 5.40
N LEU A 13 3.22 2.58 4.89
CA LEU A 13 2.02 3.39 4.92
C LEU A 13 1.50 3.42 6.36
N VAL A 14 1.46 4.62 6.97
CA VAL A 14 1.06 4.82 8.36
C VAL A 14 -0.33 5.45 8.51
N GLY A 15 -0.88 6.00 7.43
CA GLY A 15 -2.22 6.55 7.40
C GLY A 15 -2.66 6.97 6.01
N TRP A 16 -3.93 7.38 5.91
CA TRP A 16 -4.50 7.91 4.68
C TRP A 16 -5.65 8.87 4.98
N ASP A 17 -5.86 9.85 4.10
CA ASP A 17 -7.06 10.69 4.06
C ASP A 17 -7.88 10.36 2.82
N ILE A 18 -9.19 10.17 2.99
CA ILE A 18 -10.13 9.93 1.88
C ILE A 18 -11.26 10.94 1.95
N SER A 19 -11.61 11.54 0.82
CA SER A 19 -12.77 12.43 0.69
C SER A 19 -13.45 12.26 -0.67
N THR A 20 -14.73 12.61 -0.75
CA THR A 20 -15.44 12.70 -2.04
C THR A 20 -15.23 14.09 -2.63
N VAL A 21 -15.24 14.15 -3.95
CA VAL A 21 -15.23 15.41 -4.69
C VAL A 21 -16.39 15.40 -5.66
N ASP A 22 -17.53 15.83 -5.13
CA ASP A 22 -18.84 15.71 -5.76
C ASP A 22 -18.92 16.41 -7.12
N SER A 23 -18.11 17.44 -7.38
CA SER A 23 -18.08 18.12 -8.68
C SER A 23 -17.50 17.29 -9.83
N TYR A 24 -16.81 16.18 -9.53
CA TYR A 24 -16.14 15.32 -10.50
C TYR A 24 -16.54 13.85 -10.40
N ASP A 25 -17.55 13.52 -9.59
CA ASP A 25 -17.95 12.12 -9.28
C ASP A 25 -16.74 11.23 -8.93
N ALA A 26 -15.79 11.80 -8.20
CA ALA A 26 -14.49 11.22 -7.90
C ALA A 26 -14.20 11.20 -6.40
N LEU A 27 -13.24 10.36 -6.02
CA LEU A 27 -12.66 10.32 -4.67
C LEU A 27 -11.24 10.86 -4.71
N MET A 28 -10.88 11.58 -3.65
CA MET A 28 -9.52 11.99 -3.37
C MET A 28 -8.93 11.05 -2.31
N LEU A 29 -7.76 10.49 -2.57
CA LEU A 29 -6.98 9.65 -1.65
C LEU A 29 -5.61 10.27 -1.44
N ARG A 30 -5.20 10.47 -0.20
CA ARG A 30 -3.85 10.92 0.16
C ARG A 30 -3.22 9.91 1.09
N LEU A 31 -2.01 9.47 0.75
CA LEU A 31 -1.29 8.44 1.48
C LEU A 31 -0.22 9.08 2.37
N HIS A 32 -0.15 8.65 3.63
CA HIS A 32 0.85 9.12 4.57
C HIS A 32 1.88 8.02 4.82
N TYR A 33 3.13 8.34 4.53
CA TYR A 33 4.24 7.40 4.63
C TYR A 33 5.13 7.80 5.79
N GLN A 34 5.75 6.80 6.43
CA GLN A 34 6.82 7.08 7.37
C GLN A 34 8.16 6.91 6.66
N THR A 35 9.03 7.89 6.80
CA THR A 35 10.37 7.83 6.21
C THR A 35 11.28 6.99 7.11
N PRO A 36 11.82 5.87 6.61
CA PRO A 36 12.74 5.06 7.38
C PRO A 36 13.96 5.91 7.79
N ASN A 37 14.38 5.79 9.05
CA ASN A 37 15.55 6.47 9.63
C ASN A 37 15.44 7.99 9.88
N GLN A 38 14.25 8.60 9.85
CA GLN A 38 14.09 9.94 10.43
C GLN A 38 14.12 9.89 11.96
N LEU A 39 14.88 10.82 12.57
CA LEU A 39 15.03 10.96 14.03
C LEU A 39 13.71 11.30 14.74
N ASN A 40 12.79 11.98 14.03
CA ASN A 40 11.42 12.22 14.48
C ASN A 40 10.50 11.17 13.86
N ARG A 41 10.26 10.09 14.60
CA ARG A 41 9.39 8.98 14.18
C ARG A 41 7.91 9.40 14.09
N ASP A 42 7.55 10.54 14.66
CA ASP A 42 6.17 11.03 14.78
C ASP A 42 5.71 11.90 13.58
N GLU A 43 6.60 12.30 12.68
CA GLU A 43 6.23 13.06 11.48
C GLU A 43 6.04 12.10 10.30
N ALA A 44 4.78 11.90 9.92
CA ALA A 44 4.43 11.21 8.68
C ALA A 44 4.59 12.16 7.48
N GLU A 45 5.27 11.70 6.44
CA GLU A 45 5.36 12.42 5.17
C GLU A 45 4.04 12.29 4.42
N VAL A 46 3.47 13.43 4.04
CA VAL A 46 2.24 13.49 3.25
C VAL A 46 2.59 13.26 1.79
N GLY A 47 2.15 12.13 1.26
CA GLY A 47 2.38 11.74 -0.13
C GLY A 47 1.48 12.48 -1.14
N GLN A 48 1.63 12.08 -2.41
CA GLN A 48 0.84 12.63 -3.50
C GLN A 48 -0.66 12.42 -3.28
N THR A 49 -1.45 13.43 -3.63
CA THR A 49 -2.91 13.33 -3.68
C THR A 49 -3.34 12.66 -4.99
N LEU A 50 -4.07 11.56 -4.86
CA LEU A 50 -4.58 10.76 -5.97
C LEU A 50 -6.08 11.01 -6.15
N TRP A 51 -6.52 10.99 -7.40
CA TRP A 51 -7.92 11.12 -7.78
C TRP A 51 -8.39 9.82 -8.41
N LEU A 52 -9.48 9.27 -7.89
CA LEU A 52 -10.03 7.99 -8.29
C LEU A 52 -11.44 8.23 -8.80
N THR A 53 -11.74 7.81 -10.03
CA THR A 53 -13.13 7.67 -10.44
C THR A 53 -13.79 6.55 -9.65
N THR A 54 -15.12 6.57 -9.56
CA THR A 54 -15.85 5.57 -8.77
C THR A 54 -15.56 4.13 -9.22
N ASP A 55 -15.39 3.88 -10.53
CA ASP A 55 -15.08 2.53 -11.03
C ASP A 55 -13.67 2.07 -10.66
N VAL A 56 -12.69 2.97 -10.74
CA VAL A 56 -11.31 2.65 -10.32
C VAL A 56 -11.25 2.42 -8.81
N ALA A 57 -11.98 3.19 -8.01
CA ALA A 57 -12.07 2.99 -6.57
C ALA A 57 -12.65 1.62 -6.21
N ARG A 58 -13.70 1.15 -6.91
CA ARG A 58 -14.25 -0.20 -6.71
C ARG A 58 -13.23 -1.29 -7.01
N GLN A 59 -12.53 -1.18 -8.14
CA GLN A 59 -11.49 -2.14 -8.50
C GLN A 59 -10.36 -2.17 -7.47
N PHE A 60 -9.93 -0.99 -7.00
CA PHE A 60 -8.92 -0.86 -5.96
C PHE A 60 -9.34 -1.58 -4.68
N ILE A 61 -10.57 -1.37 -4.20
CA ILE A 61 -11.12 -2.05 -3.03
C ILE A 61 -11.12 -3.57 -3.22
N SER A 62 -11.65 -4.07 -4.34
CA SER A 62 -11.71 -5.52 -4.58
C SER A 62 -10.34 -6.19 -4.63
N ILE A 63 -9.32 -5.51 -5.17
CA ILE A 63 -7.94 -6.01 -5.18
C ILE A 63 -7.39 -6.08 -3.75
N LEU A 64 -7.61 -5.04 -2.94
CA LEU A 64 -7.19 -5.04 -1.54
C LEU A 64 -7.87 -6.15 -0.74
N GLU A 65 -9.20 -6.29 -0.86
CA GLU A 65 -9.96 -7.35 -0.19
C GLU A 65 -9.46 -8.76 -0.57
N ALA A 66 -9.21 -9.00 -1.87
CA ALA A 66 -8.65 -10.27 -2.32
C ALA A 66 -7.23 -10.51 -1.78
N GLY A 67 -6.40 -9.47 -1.70
CA GLY A 67 -5.07 -9.55 -1.11
C GLY A 67 -5.09 -9.88 0.38
N ILE A 68 -5.99 -9.23 1.13
CA ILE A 68 -6.21 -9.49 2.57
C ILE A 68 -6.66 -10.94 2.75
N ALA A 69 -7.70 -11.37 2.03
CA ALA A 69 -8.22 -12.73 2.12
C ALA A 69 -7.16 -13.78 1.83
N LYS A 70 -6.26 -13.55 0.85
CA LYS A 70 -5.14 -14.45 0.54
C LYS A 70 -4.11 -14.52 1.68
N ILE A 71 -3.85 -13.41 2.36
CA ILE A 71 -2.92 -13.38 3.51
C ILE A 71 -3.56 -14.08 4.72
N GLU A 72 -4.84 -13.82 4.97
CA GLU A 72 -5.59 -14.38 6.09
C GLU A 72 -5.94 -15.87 5.92
N SER A 73 -6.08 -16.36 4.68
CA SER A 73 -6.34 -17.78 4.43
C SER A 73 -5.17 -18.69 4.80
N GLY A 74 -3.98 -18.12 5.04
CA GLY A 74 -2.78 -18.89 5.40
C GLY A 74 -2.25 -19.74 4.24
N ASP A 75 -2.76 -19.58 3.02
CA ASP A 75 -2.29 -20.26 1.81
C ASP A 75 -0.93 -19.73 1.30
N TYR A 76 -0.08 -19.25 2.21
CA TYR A 76 1.34 -19.12 1.94
C TYR A 76 1.90 -20.54 1.79
N GLN A 77 1.88 -21.05 0.56
CA GLN A 77 2.57 -22.30 0.24
C GLN A 77 4.07 -22.09 0.45
N GLU A 78 4.55 -22.48 1.62
CA GLU A 78 5.97 -22.63 2.01
C GLU A 78 6.74 -23.64 1.12
N ASN A 79 6.11 -24.15 0.06
CA ASN A 79 6.60 -25.25 -0.78
C ASN A 79 7.51 -24.82 -1.93
N GLU A 80 7.67 -23.52 -2.23
CA GLU A 80 8.58 -23.09 -3.31
C GLU A 80 10.03 -22.89 -2.86
N TYR A 81 10.34 -22.85 -1.56
CA TYR A 81 11.72 -22.67 -1.07
C TYR A 81 12.48 -23.98 -0.77
N LYS A 82 11.85 -25.16 -0.90
CA LYS A 82 12.49 -26.47 -0.65
C LYS A 82 12.74 -27.32 -1.90
N ARG A 83 12.53 -26.78 -3.10
CA ARG A 83 12.96 -27.42 -4.35
C ARG A 83 13.89 -26.49 -5.10
N HIS A 84 15.16 -26.46 -4.72
CA HIS A 84 16.31 -26.36 -5.64
C HIS A 84 17.62 -26.50 -4.88
#